data_AF-A0A3D4JDH0-F1
#
_entry.id   AF-A0A3D4JDH0-F1
#
_cell.length_a   1.000
_cell.length_b   1.000
_cell.length_c   1.000
_cell.angle_alpha   90.00
_cell.angle_beta   90.00
_cell.angle_gamma   90.00
#
_symmetry.space_group_name_H-M   'P 1'
#
loop_
_entity.id
_entity.type
_entity.pdbx_description
1 polymer ?
#
loop_
_entity_poly.entity_id
_entity_poly.type
_entity_poly.pdbx_seq_one_letter_code
_entity_poly.pdbx_strand_id
1 'polypeptide(L)'
;MFYATVCIPMFVWVIGLIFAIVRWKQSPRKSILVLIGLSIMLLGGLTDIAQNYFAAQAQLMMDYLNLAYILSIAGVFFDTLGWVLCIIAIFIPDKKEGETK
;
A
#
# COMPACT_ATOMS: atom_id res chain seq x y z
N MET A 1 -10.07 2.80 -20.38
CA MET A 1 -9.57 1.68 -19.55
C MET A 1 -8.64 2.13 -18.42
N PHE A 2 -7.76 3.14 -18.63
CA PHE A 2 -6.84 3.65 -17.60
C PHE A 2 -7.48 4.10 -16.27
N TYR A 3 -8.68 4.71 -16.29
CA TYR A 3 -9.33 5.20 -15.07
C TYR A 3 -9.82 4.07 -14.15
N ALA A 4 -10.36 2.98 -14.70
CA ALA A 4 -10.89 1.88 -13.89
C ALA A 4 -9.78 1.15 -13.11
N THR A 5 -8.61 0.99 -13.72
CA THR A 5 -7.43 0.38 -13.08
C THR A 5 -6.85 1.23 -11.95
N VAL A 6 -6.97 2.56 -12.00
CA VAL A 6 -6.49 3.46 -10.92
C VAL A 6 -7.54 3.63 -9.82
N CYS A 7 -8.83 3.61 -10.15
CA CYS A 7 -9.90 3.83 -9.18
C CYS A 7 -10.09 2.63 -8.24
N ILE A 8 -10.02 1.39 -8.74
CA ILE A 8 -10.28 0.20 -7.92
C ILE A 8 -9.29 0.09 -6.72
N PRO A 9 -7.97 0.24 -6.90
CA PRO A 9 -7.01 0.23 -5.79
C PRO A 9 -7.26 1.36 -4.79
N MET A 10 -7.57 2.57 -5.27
CA MET A 10 -7.91 3.73 -4.44
C MET A 10 -9.14 3.48 -3.56
N PHE A 11 -10.20 2.87 -4.10
CA PHE A 11 -11.40 2.52 -3.32
C PHE A 11 -11.10 1.48 -2.25
N VAL A 12 -10.34 0.43 -2.57
CA VAL A 12 -9.92 -0.58 -1.59
C VAL A 12 -9.09 0.04 -0.47
N TRP A 13 -8.22 1.00 -0.81
CA TRP A 13 -7.41 1.74 0.14
C TRP A 13 -8.25 2.59 1.12
N VAL A 14 -9.22 3.36 0.59
CA VAL A 14 -10.14 4.18 1.41
C VAL A 14 -10.98 3.29 2.33
N ILE A 15 -11.51 2.18 1.82
CA ILE A 15 -12.29 1.24 2.64
C ILE A 15 -11.41 0.63 3.74
N GLY A 16 -10.19 0.22 3.42
CA GLY A 16 -9.22 -0.28 4.40
C GLY A 16 -8.91 0.73 5.50
N LEU A 17 -8.76 2.01 5.13
CA LEU A 17 -8.47 3.10 6.07
C LEU A 17 -9.67 3.38 6.99
N ILE A 18 -10.89 3.40 6.45
CA ILE A 18 -12.12 3.53 7.25
C ILE A 18 -12.23 2.37 8.24
N PHE A 19 -12.01 1.14 7.79
CA PHE A 19 -12.04 -0.04 8.67
C PHE A 19 -10.99 0.04 9.77
N ALA A 20 -9.76 0.47 9.46
CA ALA A 20 -8.71 0.66 10.45
C ALA A 20 -9.15 1.68 11.53
N ILE A 21 -9.61 2.86 11.11
CA ILE A 21 -10.05 3.92 12.04
C ILE A 21 -11.22 3.43 12.91
N VAL A 22 -12.23 2.78 12.32
CA VAL A 22 -13.40 2.28 13.07
C VAL A 22 -12.98 1.21 14.09
N ARG A 23 -12.05 0.32 13.73
CA ARG A 23 -11.53 -0.72 14.65
C ARG A 23 -10.47 -0.24 15.64
N TRP A 24 -10.02 1.01 15.56
CA TRP A 24 -8.97 1.56 16.42
C TRP A 24 -9.30 1.46 17.91
N LYS A 25 -10.57 1.66 18.28
CA LYS A 25 -11.03 1.54 19.68
C LYS A 25 -11.11 0.10 20.20
N GLN A 26 -11.18 -0.90 19.32
CA GLN A 26 -11.27 -2.32 19.73
C GLN A 26 -9.91 -3.02 19.76
N SER A 27 -8.98 -2.65 18.87
CA SER A 27 -7.67 -3.31 18.76
C SER A 27 -6.60 -2.34 18.22
N PRO A 28 -6.03 -1.46 19.06
CA PRO A 28 -5.12 -0.40 18.61
C PRO A 28 -3.88 -0.95 17.89
N ARG A 29 -3.37 -2.12 18.30
CA ARG A 29 -2.19 -2.75 17.67
C ARG A 29 -2.45 -3.21 16.25
N LYS A 30 -3.61 -3.82 15.99
CA LYS A 30 -4.01 -4.26 14.65
C LYS A 30 -4.25 -3.07 13.73
N SER A 31 -4.90 -2.04 14.26
CA SER A 31 -5.19 -0.85 13.50
C SER A 31 -3.93 -0.10 13.08
N ILE A 32 -2.92 0.02 13.94
CA ILE A 32 -1.61 0.58 13.59
C ILE A 32 -0.91 -0.22 12.48
N LEU A 33 -0.93 -1.56 12.57
CA LEU A 33 -0.32 -2.41 11.52
C LEU A 33 -1.03 -2.24 10.17
N VAL A 34 -2.36 -2.18 10.15
CA VAL A 34 -3.14 -1.92 8.93
C VAL A 34 -2.81 -0.52 8.40
N LEU A 35 -2.66 0.47 9.28
CA LEU A 35 -2.33 1.85 8.88
C LEU A 35 -0.93 1.93 8.25
N ILE A 36 0.06 1.24 8.83
CA ILE A 36 1.41 1.13 8.27
C ILE A 36 1.37 0.40 6.91
N GLY A 37 0.64 -0.72 6.82
CA GLY A 37 0.45 -1.46 5.58
C GLY A 37 -0.15 -0.58 4.48
N LEU A 38 -1.21 0.17 4.79
CA LEU A 38 -1.83 1.13 3.88
C LEU A 38 -0.86 2.27 3.49
N SER A 39 -0.10 2.84 4.43
CA SER A 39 0.89 3.87 4.09
C SER A 39 1.96 3.37 3.13
N ILE A 40 2.38 2.11 3.26
CA ILE A 40 3.36 1.49 2.35
C ILE A 40 2.73 1.27 0.96
N MET A 41 1.48 0.81 0.88
CA MET A 41 0.77 0.72 -0.41
C MET A 41 0.59 2.08 -1.07
N LEU A 42 0.43 3.15 -0.28
CA LEU A 42 0.35 4.50 -0.82
C LEU A 42 1.68 4.91 -1.46
N LEU A 43 2.83 4.55 -0.85
CA LEU A 43 4.13 4.72 -1.49
C LEU A 43 4.23 3.94 -2.81
N GLY A 44 3.72 2.69 -2.84
CA GLY A 44 3.61 1.87 -4.05
C GLY A 44 2.86 2.59 -5.17
N GLY A 45 1.67 3.13 -4.86
CA GLY A 45 0.89 3.93 -5.80
C GLY A 45 1.59 5.21 -6.27
N LEU A 46 2.37 5.90 -5.42
CA LEU A 46 3.17 7.04 -5.84
C LEU A 46 4.30 6.64 -6.80
N THR A 47 4.97 5.51 -6.54
CA THR A 47 6.00 4.98 -7.45
C THR A 47 5.42 4.58 -8.81
N ASP A 48 4.19 4.06 -8.86
CA ASP A 48 3.51 3.77 -10.13
C ASP A 48 3.16 5.05 -10.91
N ILE A 49 2.71 6.10 -10.22
CA ILE A 49 2.47 7.41 -10.86
C ILE A 49 3.79 7.96 -11.43
N ALA A 50 4.88 7.91 -10.66
CA ALA A 50 6.19 8.35 -11.10
C ALA A 50 6.69 7.50 -12.30
N GLN A 51 6.54 6.18 -12.24
CA GLN A 51 6.90 5.26 -13.32
C GLN A 51 6.15 5.59 -14.61
N ASN A 52 4.84 5.86 -14.53
CA ASN A 52 4.06 6.25 -15.70
C ASN A 52 4.48 7.60 -16.27
N TYR A 53 4.81 8.57 -15.40
CA TYR A 53 5.32 9.88 -15.81
C TYR A 53 6.67 9.78 -16.54
N PHE A 54 7.62 9.02 -15.99
CA PHE A 54 8.94 8.84 -16.61
C PHE A 54 8.88 7.96 -17.87
N ALA A 55 8.03 6.93 -17.89
CA ALA A 55 7.82 6.11 -19.08
C ALA A 55 7.22 6.93 -20.24
N ALA A 56 6.31 7.87 -19.96
CA ALA A 56 5.76 8.77 -20.98
C ALA A 56 6.83 9.73 -21.54
N GLN A 57 7.83 10.11 -20.74
CA GLN A 57 8.95 10.95 -21.17
C GLN A 57 10.13 10.18 -21.78
N ALA A 58 10.09 8.85 -21.74
CA ALA A 58 11.18 8.01 -22.26
C ALA A 58 11.45 8.17 -23.76
N GLN A 59 10.49 8.72 -24.53
CA GLN A 59 10.70 9.07 -25.93
C GLN A 59 11.72 10.20 -26.14
N LEU A 60 11.99 11.02 -25.11
CA LEU A 60 12.92 12.15 -25.16
C LEU A 60 14.35 11.76 -24.72
N MET A 61 14.50 10.72 -23.89
CA MET A 61 15.79 10.27 -23.38
C MET A 61 15.71 8.81 -22.90
N MET A 62 16.61 7.95 -23.39
CA MET A 62 16.64 6.53 -23.05
C MET A 62 16.84 6.26 -21.54
N ASP A 63 17.54 7.16 -20.84
CA ASP A 63 17.80 7.02 -19.39
C ASP A 63 16.51 7.03 -18.54
N TYR A 64 15.45 7.70 -18.98
CA TYR A 64 14.16 7.70 -18.29
C TYR A 64 13.44 6.35 -18.36
N LEU A 65 13.75 5.52 -19.37
CA LEU A 65 13.16 4.19 -19.52
C LEU A 65 13.72 3.23 -18.47
N ASN A 66 15.03 3.29 -18.21
CA ASN A 66 15.67 2.54 -17.12
C ASN A 66 15.16 2.98 -15.74
N LEU A 67 14.98 4.29 -15.55
CA LEU A 67 14.43 4.84 -14.30
C LEU A 67 12.98 4.41 -14.06
N ALA A 68 12.14 4.42 -15.11
CA ALA A 68 10.77 3.91 -15.04
C ALA A 68 10.74 2.41 -14.69
N TYR A 69 11.66 1.61 -15.23
CA TYR A 69 11.75 0.18 -14.91
C TYR A 69 12.12 -0.06 -13.44
N ILE A 70 13.09 0.69 -12.90
CA ILE A 70 13.46 0.62 -11.48
C ILE A 70 12.27 1.01 -10.59
N LEU A 71 11.54 2.07 -10.95
CA LEU A 71 10.36 2.52 -10.21
C LEU A 71 9.22 1.49 -10.25
N SER A 72 9.05 0.77 -11.36
CA SER A 72 8.07 -0.32 -11.46
C SER A 72 8.37 -1.44 -10.47
N ILE A 73 9.63 -1.87 -10.38
CA ILE A 73 10.06 -2.90 -9.42
C ILE A 73 9.84 -2.41 -7.98
N ALA A 74 10.20 -1.16 -7.70
CA ALA A 74 10.00 -0.55 -6.40
C ALA A 74 8.50 -0.49 -6.02
N GLY A 75 7.63 -0.10 -6.95
CA GLY A 75 6.18 -0.04 -6.74
C GLY A 75 5.59 -1.39 -6.38
N VAL A 76 5.91 -2.42 -7.17
CA VAL A 76 5.47 -3.80 -6.89
C VAL A 76 5.98 -4.29 -5.53
N PHE A 77 7.22 -3.95 -5.16
CA PHE A 77 7.78 -4.31 -3.86
C PHE A 77 7.02 -3.67 -2.70
N PHE A 78 6.74 -2.36 -2.77
CA PHE A 78 5.98 -1.67 -1.74
C PHE A 78 4.54 -2.19 -1.64
N ASP A 79 3.87 -2.41 -2.76
CA ASP A 79 2.52 -2.97 -2.76
C ASP A 79 2.48 -4.37 -2.14
N THR A 80 3.44 -5.22 -2.48
CA THR A 80 3.53 -6.58 -1.92
C THR A 80 3.78 -6.52 -0.41
N LEU A 81 4.69 -5.65 0.06
CA LEU A 81 4.94 -5.47 1.49
C LEU A 81 3.70 -4.96 2.24
N GLY A 82 3.00 -3.99 1.67
CA GLY A 82 1.78 -3.43 2.23
C GLY A 82 0.68 -4.47 2.37
N TRP A 83 0.48 -5.29 1.32
CA TRP A 83 -0.44 -6.44 1.36
C TRP A 83 -0.07 -7.44 2.45
N VAL A 84 1.21 -7.83 2.53
CA VAL A 84 1.68 -8.80 3.53
C VAL A 84 1.44 -8.27 4.95
N LEU A 85 1.72 -7.00 5.21
CA LEU A 85 1.47 -6.36 6.50
C LEU A 85 -0.02 -6.32 6.86
N CYS A 86 -0.88 -5.98 5.89
CA CYS A 86 -2.33 -6.02 6.09
C CYS A 86 -2.84 -7.43 6.40
N ILE A 87 -2.34 -8.46 5.71
CA ILE A 87 -2.69 -9.86 5.97
C ILE A 87 -2.22 -10.26 7.38
N ILE A 88 -0.98 -9.96 7.74
CA ILE A 88 -0.45 -10.25 9.08
C ILE A 88 -1.31 -9.57 10.16
N ALA A 89 -1.76 -8.33 9.93
CA ALA A 89 -2.62 -7.61 10.86
C ALA A 89 -3.97 -8.32 11.12
N ILE A 90 -4.52 -9.02 10.12
CA ILE A 90 -5.74 -9.83 10.25
C ILE A 90 -5.50 -11.07 11.12
N PHE A 91 -4.35 -11.73 10.93
CA PHE A 91 -4.03 -13.00 11.59
C PHE A 91 -3.36 -12.86 12.95
N ILE A 92 -2.92 -11.66 13.34
CA ILE A 92 -2.44 -11.42 14.71
C ILE A 92 -3.60 -11.70 15.69
N PRO A 93 -3.46 -12.65 16.62
CA PRO A 93 -4.49 -12.87 17.64
C PRO A 93 -4.58 -11.62 18.53
N ASP A 94 -5.80 -11.23 18.91
CA ASP A 94 -5.98 -10.19 19.92
C ASP A 94 -5.40 -10.73 21.23
N LYS A 95 -4.25 -10.17 21.64
CA LYS A 95 -3.79 -10.38 23.01
C LYS A 95 -4.85 -9.74 23.90
N LYS A 96 -5.70 -10.56 24.52
CA LYS A 96 -6.59 -10.09 25.58
C LYS A 96 -5.70 -9.42 26.61
N GLU A 97 -5.89 -8.13 26.82
CA GLU A 97 -5.37 -7.42 27.99
C GLU A 97 -5.99 -8.12 29.21
N GLY A 98 -5.26 -9.09 29.77
CA GLY A 98 -5.81 -9.98 30.79
C GLY A 98 -5.04 -11.28 31.09
N GLU A 99 -4.06 -11.69 30.28
CA GLU A 99 -3.16 -12.80 30.68
C GLU A 99 -1.86 -12.26 31.27
N THR A 100 -1.99 -11.73 32.47
CA THR A 100 -0.94 -11.83 33.50
C THR A 100 -0.95 -13.27 34.00
N LYS A 101 0.09 -14.03 33.66
CA LYS A 101 0.72 -15.00 34.56
C LYS A 101 2.21 -15.03 34.26
#